data_AF-A0A0N5ANR3-F1
#
_entry.id   AF-A0A0N5ANR3-F1
#
_cell.length_a   1.000
_cell.length_b   1.000
_cell.length_c   1.000
_cell.angle_alpha   90.00
_cell.angle_beta   90.00
_cell.angle_gamma   90.00
#
_symmetry.space_group_name_H-M   'P 1'
#
loop_
_entity.id
_entity.type
_entity.pdbx_description
1 polymer ?
#
loop_
_entity_poly.entity_id
_entity_poly.type
_entity_poly.pdbx_seq_one_letter_code
_entity_poly.pdbx_strand_id
1 'polypeptide(L)'
;MMIFSASKISRLITVNCGTAPDFTPCIPIQEANKRLVSCCQSKNLPSGCTNLCRYDVSQKQIRNALDAGLCGILHVVPILQCASGGHDNTSCCRQKNIAKKSGPQCEIFCRSGDGITGLGLQHLVCNSVLNDLLTCHHAGLTKVL
;
A
#
# COMPACT_ATOMS: atom_id res chain seq x y z
N MET A 1 42.79 7.23 -38.60
CA MET A 1 41.61 7.74 -37.87
C MET A 1 40.48 6.74 -38.04
N MET A 2 40.23 5.91 -37.04
CA MET A 2 39.09 4.97 -37.06
C MET A 2 37.87 5.65 -36.44
N ILE A 3 36.77 5.52 -37.17
CA ILE A 3 35.43 6.04 -36.89
C ILE A 3 34.80 5.13 -35.83
N PHE A 4 34.23 5.69 -34.76
CA PHE A 4 33.30 4.96 -33.89
C PHE A 4 31.94 5.67 -33.88
N SER A 5 31.02 5.12 -34.68
CA SER A 5 29.59 5.28 -34.50
C SER A 5 29.13 4.30 -33.43
N ALA A 6 28.38 4.77 -32.44
CA ALA A 6 27.68 3.91 -31.50
C ALA A 6 26.27 4.49 -31.25
N SER A 7 25.34 4.10 -32.11
CA SER A 7 23.90 4.20 -31.84
C SER A 7 23.58 3.44 -30.56
N LYS A 8 23.35 4.17 -29.47
CA LYS A 8 22.79 3.63 -28.23
C LYS A 8 21.27 3.52 -28.40
N ILE A 9 20.83 2.44 -29.02
CA ILE A 9 19.41 2.05 -29.02
C ILE A 9 19.09 1.60 -27.58
N SER A 10 18.81 2.56 -26.71
CA SER A 10 18.14 2.29 -25.44
C SER A 10 16.71 1.90 -25.78
N ARG A 11 16.48 0.59 -25.91
CA ARG A 11 15.15 0.01 -25.95
C ARG A 11 14.42 0.48 -24.68
N LEU A 12 13.53 1.47 -24.81
CA LEU A 12 12.54 1.78 -23.79
C LEU A 12 11.60 0.57 -23.72
N ILE A 13 12.02 -0.46 -22.98
CA ILE A 13 11.06 -1.39 -22.41
C ILE A 13 10.23 -0.52 -21.48
N THR A 14 9.03 -0.16 -21.90
CA THR A 14 8.02 0.36 -20.99
C THR A 14 7.78 -0.76 -19.98
N VAL A 15 8.48 -0.71 -18.84
CA VAL A 15 8.17 -1.58 -17.71
C VAL A 15 6.77 -1.18 -17.28
N ASN A 16 5.79 -1.99 -17.64
CA ASN A 16 4.44 -1.83 -17.15
C ASN A 16 4.49 -2.05 -15.63
N CYS A 17 4.28 -0.97 -14.89
CA CYS A 17 4.24 -0.94 -13.44
C CYS A 17 2.78 -1.10 -12.98
N GLY A 18 2.57 -1.52 -11.73
CA GLY A 18 1.23 -1.68 -11.13
C GLY A 18 0.39 -2.82 -11.71
N THR A 19 0.93 -3.61 -12.65
CA THR A 19 0.25 -4.73 -13.29
C THR A 19 0.95 -6.05 -13.04
N ALA A 20 0.23 -7.15 -13.21
CA ALA A 20 0.79 -8.49 -13.21
C ALA A 20 1.92 -8.65 -14.28
N PRO A 21 2.89 -9.55 -14.07
CA PRO A 21 3.00 -10.47 -12.92
C PRO A 21 3.72 -9.88 -11.70
N ASP A 22 4.43 -8.77 -11.83
CA ASP A 22 5.33 -8.34 -10.76
C ASP A 22 4.70 -7.30 -9.83
N PHE A 23 3.70 -6.55 -10.32
CA PHE A 23 3.09 -5.42 -9.61
C PHE A 23 4.14 -4.45 -9.07
N THR A 24 5.19 -4.20 -9.85
CA THR A 24 6.24 -3.23 -9.49
C THR A 24 5.63 -1.83 -9.35
N PRO A 25 5.87 -1.09 -8.26
CA PRO A 25 5.30 0.24 -8.08
C PRO A 25 5.67 1.24 -9.18
N CYS A 26 4.71 2.07 -9.60
CA CYS A 26 4.93 3.11 -10.61
C CYS A 26 5.61 4.37 -10.07
N ILE A 27 5.63 4.53 -8.75
CA ILE A 27 6.23 5.68 -8.07
C ILE A 27 7.21 5.23 -6.97
N PRO A 28 8.28 5.98 -6.71
CA PRO A 28 9.19 5.68 -5.60
C PRO A 28 8.48 5.71 -4.25
N ILE A 29 8.93 4.87 -3.31
CA ILE A 29 8.33 4.76 -1.98
C ILE A 29 8.34 6.08 -1.20
N GLN A 30 9.29 6.99 -1.46
CA GLN A 30 9.37 8.27 -0.76
C GLN A 30 8.24 9.22 -1.19
N GLU A 31 7.87 9.16 -2.47
CA GLU A 31 6.73 9.90 -2.99
C GLU A 31 5.42 9.27 -2.50
N ALA A 32 5.32 7.94 -2.50
CA ALA A 32 4.17 7.23 -1.96
C ALA A 32 3.94 7.56 -0.47
N ASN A 33 4.99 7.54 0.35
CA ASN A 33 4.94 7.89 1.77
C ASN A 33 4.47 9.32 1.98
N LYS A 34 4.95 10.29 1.20
CA LYS A 34 4.48 11.69 1.28
C LYS A 34 2.98 11.80 1.02
N ARG A 35 2.47 11.11 0.00
CA ARG A 35 1.03 11.09 -0.33
C ARG A 35 0.21 10.46 0.78
N LEU A 36 0.68 9.34 1.32
CA LEU A 36 0.00 8.64 2.40
C LEU A 36 -0.06 9.50 3.68
N VAL A 37 1.05 10.10 4.10
CA VAL A 37 1.08 11.04 5.24
C VAL A 37 0.13 12.22 4.99
N SER A 38 0.17 12.82 3.80
CA SER A 38 -0.70 13.96 3.46
C SER A 38 -2.19 13.60 3.54
N CYS A 39 -2.57 12.43 3.04
CA CYS A 39 -3.95 11.94 3.14
C CYS A 39 -4.36 11.63 4.60
N CYS A 40 -3.46 11.06 5.40
CA CYS A 40 -3.71 10.83 6.82
C CYS A 40 -3.94 12.14 7.59
N GLN A 41 -3.14 13.17 7.28
CA GLN A 41 -3.29 14.51 7.83
C GLN A 41 -4.61 15.15 7.40
N SER A 42 -4.99 15.05 6.12
CA SER A 42 -6.27 15.60 5.64
C SER A 42 -7.49 14.89 6.24
N LYS A 43 -7.33 13.63 6.68
CA LYS A 43 -8.34 12.89 7.45
C LYS A 43 -8.29 13.17 8.96
N ASN A 44 -7.49 14.14 9.42
CA ASN A 44 -7.33 14.52 10.83
C ASN A 44 -6.96 13.35 11.75
N LEU A 45 -6.12 12.42 11.27
CA LEU A 45 -5.62 11.35 12.12
C LEU A 45 -4.70 11.89 13.22
N PRO A 46 -4.74 11.32 14.44
CA PRO A 46 -3.85 11.75 15.52
C PRO A 46 -2.39 11.53 15.15
N SER A 47 -1.47 12.27 15.79
CA SER A 47 -0.03 12.22 15.49
C SER A 47 0.55 10.81 15.59
N GLY A 48 0.12 10.03 16.60
CA GLY A 48 0.53 8.65 16.77
C GLY A 48 0.11 7.73 15.61
N CYS A 49 -1.05 7.98 14.97
CA CYS A 49 -1.44 7.29 13.73
C CYS A 49 -0.70 7.82 12.51
N THR A 50 -0.49 9.13 12.41
CA THR A 50 0.20 9.75 11.27
C THR A 50 1.64 9.24 11.14
N ASN A 51 2.29 8.91 12.26
CA ASN A 51 3.61 8.26 12.28
C ASN A 51 3.64 6.86 11.63
N LEU A 52 2.48 6.21 11.50
CA LEU A 52 2.33 4.90 10.86
C LEU A 52 1.95 5.01 9.37
N CYS A 53 1.65 6.21 8.86
CA CYS A 53 1.18 6.45 7.50
C CYS A 53 2.31 6.39 6.46
N ARG A 54 2.92 5.21 6.33
CA ARG A 54 4.04 4.93 5.41
C ARG A 54 3.95 3.48 4.92
N TYR A 55 4.35 3.23 3.68
CA TYR A 55 4.35 1.90 3.07
C TYR A 55 5.45 0.98 3.61
N ASP A 56 6.52 1.55 4.17
CA ASP A 56 7.62 0.85 4.83
C ASP A 56 7.45 0.76 6.36
N VAL A 57 6.23 0.89 6.87
CA VAL A 57 5.93 0.62 8.28
C VAL A 57 6.01 -0.88 8.54
N SER A 58 6.66 -1.27 9.64
CA SER A 58 6.67 -2.67 10.06
C SER A 58 5.43 -3.02 10.87
N GLN A 59 4.99 -4.27 10.79
CA GLN A 59 3.91 -4.77 11.65
C GLN A 59 4.22 -4.60 13.15
N LYS A 60 5.51 -4.64 13.54
CA LYS A 60 5.95 -4.38 14.93
C LYS A 60 5.68 -2.93 15.34
N GLN A 61 5.99 -1.95 14.48
CA GLN A 61 5.70 -0.55 14.76
C GLN A 61 4.20 -0.30 14.92
N ILE A 62 3.38 -0.93 14.08
CA ILE A 62 1.92 -0.81 14.17
C ILE A 62 1.40 -1.44 15.46
N ARG A 63 1.78 -2.69 15.76
CA ARG A 63 1.39 -3.35 17.02
C ARG A 63 1.76 -2.50 18.22
N ASN A 64 3.01 -2.03 18.30
CA ASN A 64 3.46 -1.19 19.39
C ASN A 64 2.62 0.09 19.54
N ALA A 65 2.23 0.72 18.43
CA ALA A 65 1.42 1.94 18.45
C ALA A 65 -0.04 1.67 18.84
N LEU A 66 -0.61 0.53 18.42
CA LEU A 66 -1.95 0.09 18.85
C LEU A 66 -1.95 -0.25 20.35
N ASP A 67 -0.98 -1.05 20.80
CA ASP A 67 -0.85 -1.52 22.18
C ASP A 67 -0.59 -0.35 23.15
N ALA A 68 0.19 0.64 22.72
CA ALA A 68 0.44 1.87 23.50
C ALA A 68 -0.70 2.91 23.41
N GLY A 69 -1.78 2.62 22.67
CA GLY A 69 -2.90 3.55 22.47
C GLY A 69 -2.55 4.80 21.66
N LEU A 70 -1.39 4.84 21.00
CA LEU A 70 -0.95 5.94 20.16
C LEU A 70 -1.75 6.03 18.85
N CYS A 71 -2.24 4.88 18.39
CA CYS A 71 -3.16 4.81 17.28
C CYS A 71 -4.30 3.84 17.60
N GLY A 72 -5.53 4.32 17.66
CA GLY A 72 -6.69 3.45 17.86
C GLY A 72 -6.97 2.56 16.66
N ILE A 73 -7.47 1.34 16.88
CA ILE A 73 -7.83 0.37 15.82
C ILE A 73 -8.80 0.96 14.78
N LEU A 74 -9.68 1.88 15.20
CA LEU A 74 -10.64 2.57 14.32
C LEU A 74 -9.95 3.43 13.24
N HIS A 75 -8.69 3.83 13.45
CA HIS A 75 -7.92 4.60 12.48
C HIS A 75 -7.21 3.73 11.44
N VAL A 76 -7.23 2.40 11.56
CA VAL A 76 -6.63 1.51 10.55
C VAL A 76 -7.35 1.61 9.21
N VAL A 77 -8.69 1.73 9.20
CA VAL A 77 -9.48 1.91 7.98
C VAL A 77 -9.08 3.17 7.21
N PRO A 78 -9.10 4.38 7.80
CA PRO A 78 -8.71 5.58 7.07
C PRO A 78 -7.25 5.55 6.60
N ILE A 79 -6.34 4.88 7.32
CA ILE A 79 -4.96 4.66 6.86
C ILE A 79 -4.95 3.80 5.59
N LEU A 80 -5.66 2.67 5.57
CA LEU A 80 -5.71 1.78 4.41
C LEU A 80 -6.46 2.40 3.22
N GLN A 81 -7.49 3.21 3.48
CA GLN A 81 -8.14 4.05 2.47
C GLN A 81 -7.12 4.97 1.80
N CYS A 82 -6.34 5.70 2.60
CA CYS A 82 -5.29 6.57 2.08
C CYS A 82 -4.21 5.77 1.31
N ALA A 83 -3.81 4.61 1.85
CA ALA A 83 -2.81 3.77 1.20
C ALA A 83 -3.28 3.27 -0.17
N SER A 84 -4.58 2.96 -0.32
CA SER A 84 -5.10 2.49 -1.60
C SER A 84 -5.07 3.53 -2.72
N GLY A 85 -5.02 4.83 -2.37
CA GLY A 85 -5.18 5.92 -3.34
C GLY A 85 -6.51 5.87 -4.12
N GLY A 86 -7.51 5.14 -3.62
CA GLY A 86 -8.78 4.91 -4.35
C GLY A 86 -8.75 3.75 -5.35
N HIS A 87 -7.65 2.99 -5.42
CA HIS A 87 -7.51 1.89 -6.38
C HIS A 87 -8.00 0.54 -5.82
N ASP A 88 -8.65 -0.26 -6.67
CA ASP A 88 -8.90 -1.67 -6.42
C ASP A 88 -7.62 -2.49 -6.70
N ASN A 89 -7.06 -3.07 -5.65
CA ASN A 89 -5.84 -3.87 -5.71
C ASN A 89 -6.12 -5.37 -5.57
N THR A 90 -7.36 -5.82 -5.79
CA THR A 90 -7.79 -7.22 -5.69
C THR A 90 -6.89 -8.16 -6.50
N SER A 91 -6.48 -7.78 -7.71
CA SER A 91 -5.61 -8.61 -8.56
C SER A 91 -4.25 -8.89 -7.92
N CYS A 92 -3.60 -7.86 -7.32
CA CYS A 92 -2.34 -8.04 -6.60
C CYS A 92 -2.54 -8.90 -5.34
N CYS A 93 -3.60 -8.64 -4.57
CA CYS A 93 -3.92 -9.42 -3.38
C CYS A 93 -4.13 -10.90 -3.65
N ARG A 94 -4.85 -11.23 -4.74
CA ARG A 94 -5.04 -12.61 -5.19
C ARG A 94 -3.71 -13.26 -5.51
N GLN A 95 -2.82 -12.56 -6.21
CA GLN A 95 -1.48 -13.07 -6.51
C GLN A 95 -0.62 -13.26 -5.24
N LYS A 96 -0.74 -12.36 -4.27
CA LYS A 96 -0.09 -12.50 -2.94
C LYS A 96 -0.75 -13.54 -2.04
N ASN A 97 -1.84 -14.17 -2.49
CA ASN A 97 -2.59 -15.20 -1.77
C ASN A 97 -3.11 -14.74 -0.39
N ILE A 98 -3.60 -13.50 -0.29
CA ILE A 98 -4.08 -12.91 0.97
C ILE A 98 -5.11 -13.82 1.67
N ALA A 99 -6.17 -14.22 0.97
CA ALA A 99 -7.21 -15.08 1.54
C ALA A 99 -6.67 -16.41 2.07
N LYS A 100 -5.68 -17.02 1.39
CA LYS A 100 -5.07 -18.27 1.82
C LYS A 100 -4.19 -18.10 3.06
N LYS A 101 -3.52 -16.94 3.20
CA LYS A 101 -2.60 -16.65 4.31
C LYS A 101 -3.32 -16.21 5.59
N SER A 102 -4.43 -15.47 5.46
CA SER A 102 -5.08 -14.80 6.60
C SER A 102 -6.60 -15.00 6.69
N GLY A 103 -7.19 -15.70 5.73
CA GLY A 103 -8.64 -15.87 5.60
C GLY A 103 -9.29 -14.84 4.66
N PRO A 104 -10.45 -15.18 4.06
CA PRO A 104 -11.12 -14.37 3.04
C PRO A 104 -11.60 -13.00 3.57
N GLN A 105 -11.85 -12.87 4.87
CA GLN A 105 -12.26 -11.61 5.49
C GLN A 105 -11.22 -10.49 5.32
N CYS A 106 -9.95 -10.83 5.09
CA CYS A 106 -8.90 -9.83 4.88
C CYS A 106 -8.89 -9.25 3.46
N GLU A 107 -9.60 -9.85 2.49
CA GLU A 107 -9.67 -9.32 1.12
C GLU A 107 -10.43 -7.99 1.05
N ILE A 108 -11.24 -7.66 2.04
CA ILE A 108 -11.91 -6.35 2.13
C ILE A 108 -10.91 -5.20 2.07
N PHE A 109 -9.69 -5.40 2.59
CA PHE A 109 -8.63 -4.40 2.59
C PHE A 109 -8.01 -4.17 1.20
N CYS A 110 -8.18 -5.09 0.25
CA CYS A 110 -7.64 -4.96 -1.10
C CYS A 110 -8.28 -3.83 -1.90
N ARG A 111 -9.52 -3.48 -1.57
CA ARG A 111 -10.31 -2.41 -2.20
C ARG A 111 -10.67 -1.30 -1.22
N SER A 112 -9.73 -0.94 -0.33
CA SER A 112 -9.97 0.03 0.73
C SER A 112 -10.51 1.38 0.22
N GLY A 113 -10.26 1.76 -1.04
CA GLY A 113 -10.78 2.95 -1.69
C GLY A 113 -12.31 3.03 -1.79
N ASP A 114 -12.99 1.88 -1.90
CA ASP A 114 -14.45 1.79 -2.05
C ASP A 114 -15.20 1.93 -0.71
N GLY A 115 -14.45 2.12 0.39
CA GLY A 115 -14.99 2.14 1.74
C GLY A 115 -15.04 0.74 2.36
N ILE A 116 -14.64 0.65 3.62
CA ILE A 116 -14.71 -0.58 4.43
C ILE A 116 -15.92 -0.42 5.35
N THR A 117 -17.01 -1.12 5.06
CA THR A 117 -18.32 -0.93 5.72
C THR A 117 -18.48 -1.72 7.03
N GLY A 118 -17.53 -2.60 7.38
CA GLY A 118 -17.60 -3.36 8.62
C GLY A 118 -16.24 -3.90 9.04
N LEU A 119 -15.71 -3.38 10.15
CA LEU A 119 -14.62 -4.01 10.88
C LEU A 119 -15.14 -4.62 12.18
N GLY A 120 -14.81 -5.89 12.38
CA GLY A 120 -14.91 -6.58 13.65
C GLY A 120 -13.63 -7.32 14.02
N LEU A 121 -13.65 -7.98 15.18
CA LEU A 121 -12.51 -8.71 15.76
C LEU A 121 -11.88 -9.74 14.81
N GLN A 122 -12.66 -10.30 13.88
CA GLN A 122 -12.17 -11.25 12.88
C GLN A 122 -11.10 -10.66 11.95
N HIS A 123 -10.97 -9.34 11.86
CA HIS A 123 -9.96 -8.68 11.02
C HIS A 123 -8.63 -8.42 11.73
N LEU A 124 -8.54 -8.66 13.05
CA LEU A 124 -7.28 -8.49 13.79
C LEU A 124 -6.16 -9.39 13.22
N VAL A 125 -6.52 -10.59 12.74
CA VAL A 125 -5.58 -11.52 12.10
C VAL A 125 -4.97 -10.97 10.81
N CYS A 126 -5.63 -10.03 10.14
CA CYS A 126 -5.18 -9.46 8.87
C CYS A 126 -3.90 -8.63 9.02
N ASN A 127 -3.52 -8.26 10.24
CA ASN A 127 -2.22 -7.64 10.50
C ASN A 127 -1.04 -8.53 10.05
N SER A 128 -1.23 -9.87 10.02
CA SER A 128 -0.20 -10.82 9.55
C SER A 128 0.18 -10.62 8.07
N VAL A 129 -0.75 -10.11 7.25
CA VAL A 129 -0.59 -9.88 5.81
C VAL A 129 -0.51 -8.40 5.44
N LEU A 130 -0.39 -7.50 6.43
CA LEU A 130 -0.45 -6.07 6.20
C LEU A 130 0.66 -5.55 5.27
N ASN A 131 1.87 -6.12 5.34
CA ASN A 131 2.95 -5.76 4.44
C ASN A 131 2.62 -6.13 2.98
N ASP A 132 1.94 -7.25 2.75
CA ASP A 132 1.47 -7.64 1.40
C ASP A 132 0.38 -6.68 0.91
N LEU A 133 -0.55 -6.29 1.80
CA LEU A 133 -1.58 -5.28 1.49
C LEU A 133 -0.95 -3.93 1.12
N LEU A 134 -0.01 -3.42 1.92
CA LEU A 134 0.71 -2.18 1.64
C LEU A 134 1.53 -2.26 0.34
N THR A 135 2.15 -3.41 0.07
CA THR A 135 2.84 -3.64 -1.21
C THR A 135 1.87 -3.51 -2.38
N CYS A 136 0.70 -4.13 -2.30
CA CYS A 136 -0.31 -4.05 -3.35
C CYS A 136 -0.88 -2.63 -3.49
N HIS A 137 -1.14 -1.94 -2.39
CA HIS A 137 -1.57 -0.55 -2.42
C HIS A 137 -0.54 0.39 -3.03
N HIS A 138 0.76 0.21 -2.72
CA HIS A 138 1.84 0.97 -3.34
C HIS A 138 1.92 0.69 -4.85
N ALA A 139 1.77 -0.58 -5.24
CA ALA A 139 1.75 -0.98 -6.64
C ALA A 139 0.64 -0.30 -7.44
N GLY A 140 -0.54 -0.12 -6.85
CA GLY A 140 -1.67 0.54 -7.49
C GLY A 140 -1.52 2.05 -7.70
N LEU A 141 -0.59 2.71 -7.00
CA LEU A 141 -0.43 4.16 -7.14
C LEU A 141 0.13 4.55 -8.50
N THR A 142 -0.48 5.57 -9.10
CA THR A 142 -0.06 6.12 -10.41
C THR A 142 0.69 7.45 -10.24
N LYS A 143 1.41 7.88 -11.30
CA LYS A 143 1.97 9.23 -11.36
C LYS A 143 0.82 10.22 -11.49
N VAL A 144 0.78 11.23 -10.63
CA VAL A 144 -0.12 12.38 -10.82
C VAL A 144 0.54 13.23 -11.92
N LEU A 145 -0.20 13.45 -13.01
CA LEU A 145 0.22 14.31 -14.13
C LEU A 145 0.07 15.78 -13.78
#